data_AF-A0A7X1ZFJ9-F1
#
_entry.id   AF-A0A7X1ZFJ9-F1
#
_cell.length_a   1.000
_cell.length_b   1.000
_cell.length_c   1.000
_cell.angle_alpha   90.00
_cell.angle_beta   90.00
_cell.angle_gamma   90.00
#
_symmetry.space_group_name_H-M   'P 1'
#
loop_
_entity.id
_entity.type
_entity.pdbx_description
1 polymer ?
#
loop_
_entity_poly.entity_id
_entity_poly.type
_entity_poly.pdbx_seq_one_letter_code
_entity_poly.pdbx_strand_id
1 'polypeptide(L)'
;MSRWTGQDHVDAVLAAADAWRERCFLNDGSLFGDEALWTTGNIRELKRRFVENPIEGADRTFYEKLNEQLDGAPPEVIRLAAEVVWFVLLFPVFSATRPETKRVQITEVWEWSGSTLPDSAHLSDEALMGVGHPGTAYLTRRYEQFGFLLEVTDAWKALPEAQRSELMNDDAPWGFVKWLDAFDHADRRPVRNAILYFLFPDDLERNLSNEHRRQIVEALKHRLPEDARPKGRNPALADLDRAIFLLRKGFEEEFGTTQIDFYRPPIYAQWFIGIRESAQKEIGAALRKVLSEYDLELRQCGSKKRTLESCKPVDETTGFWETPADATNKPLRWFIHLDLDEHDRLLARVPDQHGARRIAFANTAQGTSGAVTTRIVPAIKVADEKFVFYETWEWMLLHCFLPALPIGSSGQLFDSFDETTGHLEYMGHEQPYIAAALITLNEDDDLFVAPELPRPLKYAEATEALRTLINVSPTAMEPPGTAEEKEKGEGDRERERERNGNANGA
;
A
#
# COMPACT_ATOMS: atom_id res chain seq x y z
N MET A 1 10.53 -8.29 -18.37
CA MET A 1 11.76 -7.92 -17.66
C MET A 1 11.43 -6.78 -16.71
N SER A 2 11.93 -6.79 -15.48
CA SER A 2 11.66 -5.75 -14.47
C SER A 2 12.36 -4.41 -14.70
N ARG A 3 13.07 -4.27 -15.82
CA ARG A 3 13.81 -3.07 -16.23
C ARG A 3 12.94 -1.82 -16.45
N TRP A 4 11.74 -1.99 -16.98
CA TRP A 4 10.91 -0.84 -17.37
C TRP A 4 10.29 -0.15 -16.15
N THR A 5 10.44 1.17 -16.07
CA THR A 5 9.87 1.99 -14.99
C THR A 5 8.95 3.11 -15.47
N GLY A 6 8.73 3.17 -16.79
CA GLY A 6 8.03 4.26 -17.48
C GLY A 6 8.79 5.58 -17.47
N GLN A 7 10.12 5.55 -17.31
CA GLN A 7 10.99 6.72 -17.42
C GLN A 7 12.08 6.44 -18.45
N ASP A 8 12.29 7.37 -19.39
CA ASP A 8 13.18 7.18 -20.55
C ASP A 8 14.66 7.01 -20.17
N HIS A 9 15.07 7.51 -19.00
CA HIS A 9 16.46 7.44 -18.53
C HIS A 9 16.82 6.13 -17.83
N VAL A 10 15.85 5.25 -17.56
CA VAL A 10 16.14 4.03 -16.76
C VAL A 10 17.21 3.16 -17.42
N ASP A 11 17.24 3.13 -18.76
CA ASP A 11 18.24 2.37 -19.52
C ASP A 11 19.66 2.87 -19.26
N ALA A 12 19.86 4.18 -19.12
CA ALA A 12 21.18 4.75 -18.78
C ALA A 12 21.61 4.41 -17.35
N VAL A 13 20.67 4.42 -16.40
CA VAL A 13 20.93 4.03 -15.01
C VAL A 13 21.29 2.54 -14.92
N LEU A 14 20.54 1.68 -15.62
CA LEU A 14 20.80 0.24 -15.67
C LEU A 14 22.09 -0.08 -16.42
N ALA A 15 22.43 0.63 -17.50
CA ALA A 15 23.71 0.48 -18.16
C ALA A 15 24.89 0.82 -17.23
N ALA A 16 24.73 1.83 -16.36
CA ALA A 16 25.74 2.15 -15.37
C ALA A 16 25.82 1.09 -14.25
N ALA A 17 24.69 0.53 -13.83
CA ALA A 17 24.63 -0.61 -12.91
C ALA A 17 25.29 -1.87 -13.50
N ASP A 18 25.06 -2.16 -14.78
CA ASP A 18 25.69 -3.28 -15.49
C ASP A 18 27.22 -3.07 -15.61
N ALA A 19 27.67 -1.84 -15.88
CA ALA A 19 29.09 -1.52 -15.87
C ALA A 19 29.73 -1.75 -14.49
N TRP A 20 29.05 -1.38 -13.40
CA TRP A 20 29.49 -1.69 -12.05
C TRP A 20 29.50 -3.21 -11.78
N ARG A 21 28.46 -3.94 -12.20
CA ARG A 21 28.39 -5.41 -12.07
C ARG A 21 29.62 -6.04 -12.71
N GLU A 22 29.88 -5.74 -13.98
CA GLU A 22 30.96 -6.36 -14.74
C GLU A 22 32.35 -5.91 -14.28
N ARG A 23 32.58 -4.60 -14.17
CA ARG A 23 33.93 -4.07 -13.92
C ARG A 23 34.36 -4.19 -12.46
N CYS A 24 33.41 -4.07 -11.53
CA CYS A 24 33.70 -3.80 -10.12
C CYS A 24 33.21 -4.91 -9.18
N PHE A 25 31.99 -5.42 -9.38
CA PHE A 25 31.46 -6.47 -8.51
C PHE A 25 32.06 -7.84 -8.84
N LEU A 26 32.01 -8.22 -10.13
CA LEU A 26 32.56 -9.49 -10.61
C LEU A 26 34.09 -9.45 -10.72
N ASN A 27 34.64 -8.34 -11.20
CA ASN A 27 36.07 -8.09 -11.38
C ASN A 27 36.58 -6.99 -10.44
N ASP A 28 37.87 -6.68 -10.43
CA ASP A 28 38.47 -5.78 -9.41
C ASP A 28 38.70 -4.34 -9.91
N GLY A 29 38.13 -3.98 -11.06
CA GLY A 29 38.32 -2.70 -11.73
C GLY A 29 37.58 -1.53 -11.07
N SER A 30 37.89 -0.32 -11.53
CA SER A 30 37.21 0.93 -11.22
C SER A 30 36.06 1.19 -12.19
N LEU A 31 35.01 1.84 -11.68
CA LEU A 31 33.91 2.34 -12.48
C LEU A 31 34.31 3.59 -13.28
N PHE A 32 35.11 4.48 -12.70
CA PHE A 32 35.45 5.77 -13.30
C PHE A 32 36.81 5.82 -14.02
N GLY A 33 37.65 4.80 -13.85
CA GLY A 33 38.96 4.73 -14.50
C GLY A 33 39.46 3.32 -14.77
N ASP A 34 40.74 3.20 -15.12
CA ASP A 34 41.39 1.93 -15.48
C ASP A 34 42.11 1.25 -14.31
N GLU A 35 42.09 1.86 -13.12
CA GLU A 35 42.70 1.31 -11.90
C GLU A 35 41.90 0.11 -11.36
N ALA A 36 42.56 -0.73 -10.55
CA ALA A 36 41.91 -1.79 -9.80
C ALA A 36 41.49 -1.28 -8.41
N LEU A 37 40.26 -0.75 -8.29
CA LEU A 37 39.75 -0.19 -7.03
C LEU A 37 38.95 -1.20 -6.19
N TRP A 38 38.07 -1.99 -6.80
CA TRP A 38 37.20 -2.95 -6.09
C TRP A 38 37.90 -4.28 -5.73
N THR A 39 39.20 -4.21 -5.45
CA THR A 39 40.00 -5.36 -5.01
C THR A 39 39.60 -5.78 -3.60
N THR A 40 39.84 -7.07 -3.29
CA THR A 40 39.65 -7.60 -1.93
C THR A 40 40.41 -6.80 -0.88
N GLY A 41 41.63 -6.33 -1.20
CA GLY A 41 42.46 -5.56 -0.27
C GLY A 41 41.85 -4.21 0.09
N ASN A 42 41.43 -3.44 -0.93
CA ASN A 42 40.86 -2.11 -0.72
C ASN A 42 39.51 -2.17 0.00
N ILE A 43 38.65 -3.14 -0.35
CA ILE A 43 37.35 -3.35 0.30
C ILE A 43 37.54 -3.65 1.80
N ARG A 44 38.47 -4.54 2.14
CA ARG A 44 38.77 -4.86 3.55
C ARG A 44 39.31 -3.67 4.32
N GLU A 45 40.20 -2.89 3.72
CA GLU A 45 40.74 -1.70 4.38
C GLU A 45 39.66 -0.62 4.58
N LEU A 46 38.79 -0.41 3.59
CA LEU A 46 37.66 0.50 3.71
C LEU A 46 36.67 0.06 4.80
N LYS A 47 36.34 -1.24 4.81
CA LYS A 47 35.47 -1.85 5.83
C LYS A 47 36.08 -1.71 7.24
N ARG A 48 37.38 -1.99 7.40
CA ARG A 48 38.09 -1.83 8.69
C ARG A 48 38.02 -0.40 9.22
N ARG A 49 38.19 0.59 8.35
CA ARG A 49 38.16 2.01 8.73
C ARG A 49 36.77 2.52 9.04
N PHE A 50 35.76 2.04 8.33
CA PHE A 50 34.41 2.57 8.43
C PHE A 50 33.49 1.73 9.32
N VAL A 51 33.33 0.43 8.99
CA VAL A 51 32.39 -0.49 9.65
C VAL A 51 32.95 -0.95 11.00
N GLU A 52 34.24 -1.30 11.07
CA GLU A 52 34.87 -1.84 12.28
C GLU A 52 35.38 -0.75 13.24
N ASN A 53 35.34 0.53 12.83
CA ASN A 53 35.71 1.67 13.65
C ASN A 53 34.64 2.79 13.54
N PRO A 54 33.39 2.54 13.99
CA PRO A 54 32.28 3.46 13.79
C PRO A 54 32.42 4.74 14.64
N ILE A 55 32.16 5.89 14.03
CA ILE A 55 31.99 7.15 14.76
C ILE A 55 30.51 7.35 15.10
N GLU A 56 30.17 7.25 16.39
CA GLU A 56 28.81 7.47 16.90
C GLU A 56 28.47 8.97 17.05
N GLY A 57 27.20 9.27 17.36
CA GLY A 57 26.70 10.64 17.54
C GLY A 57 25.85 11.17 16.37
N ALA A 58 24.97 12.13 16.64
CA ALA A 58 24.07 12.74 15.64
C ALA A 58 24.48 14.17 15.25
N ASP A 59 25.56 14.67 15.85
CA ASP A 59 26.13 16.00 15.69
C ASP A 59 26.89 16.19 14.37
N ARG A 60 27.38 15.09 13.78
CA ARG A 60 28.10 15.05 12.51
C ARG A 60 27.32 14.28 11.45
N THR A 61 27.39 14.77 10.23
CA THR A 61 26.86 14.14 9.03
C THR A 61 27.62 12.86 8.68
N PHE A 62 27.04 12.06 7.79
CA PHE A 62 27.70 10.86 7.25
C PHE A 62 29.05 11.18 6.59
N TYR A 63 29.11 12.22 5.77
CA TYR A 63 30.33 12.57 5.02
C TYR A 63 31.44 13.10 5.92
N GLU A 64 31.13 13.91 6.93
CA GLU A 64 32.13 14.37 7.92
C GLU A 64 32.76 13.18 8.67
N LYS A 65 31.95 12.21 9.09
CA LYS A 65 32.46 11.00 9.74
C LYS A 65 33.29 10.14 8.80
N LEU A 66 32.80 9.94 7.57
CA LEU A 66 33.54 9.16 6.57
C LEU A 66 34.90 9.79 6.27
N ASN A 67 34.98 11.12 6.13
CA ASN A 67 36.24 11.82 5.91
C ASN A 67 37.24 11.58 7.06
N GLU A 68 36.78 11.71 8.30
CA GLU A 68 37.61 11.47 9.50
C GLU A 68 38.07 10.01 9.60
N GLN A 69 37.19 9.06 9.31
CA GLN A 69 37.52 7.62 9.31
C GLN A 69 38.52 7.25 8.20
N LEU A 70 38.55 8.00 7.10
CA LEU A 70 39.46 7.81 5.98
C LEU A 70 40.76 8.61 6.09
N ASP A 71 40.98 9.35 7.18
CA ASP A 71 42.23 10.09 7.37
C ASP A 71 43.46 9.14 7.35
N GLY A 72 44.45 9.52 6.55
CA GLY A 72 45.63 8.70 6.29
C GLY A 72 45.36 7.34 5.59
N ALA A 73 44.20 7.15 4.95
CA ALA A 73 43.96 6.00 4.09
C ALA A 73 44.73 6.10 2.76
N PRO A 74 45.10 4.97 2.13
CA PRO A 74 45.64 4.98 0.78
C PRO A 74 44.67 5.66 -0.22
N PRO A 75 45.16 6.44 -1.19
CA PRO A 75 44.30 7.14 -2.16
C PRO A 75 43.29 6.23 -2.88
N GLU A 76 43.67 5.00 -3.20
CA GLU A 76 42.82 3.99 -3.82
C GLU A 76 41.62 3.56 -2.93
N VAL A 77 41.79 3.55 -1.61
CA VAL A 77 40.71 3.23 -0.65
C VAL A 77 39.71 4.38 -0.59
N ILE A 78 40.19 5.62 -0.68
CA ILE A 78 39.33 6.82 -0.70
C ILE A 78 38.54 6.90 -2.01
N ARG A 79 39.19 6.64 -3.16
CA ARG A 79 38.52 6.56 -4.46
C ARG A 79 37.47 5.43 -4.49
N LEU A 80 37.78 4.27 -3.92
CA LEU A 80 36.81 3.20 -3.74
C LEU A 80 35.59 3.66 -2.90
N ALA A 81 35.81 4.41 -1.81
CA ALA A 81 34.71 4.95 -1.01
C ALA A 81 33.78 5.85 -1.84
N ALA A 82 34.32 6.65 -2.77
CA ALA A 82 33.52 7.45 -3.68
C ALA A 82 32.67 6.59 -4.64
N GLU A 83 33.21 5.47 -5.16
CA GLU A 83 32.43 4.54 -6.00
C GLU A 83 31.35 3.78 -5.22
N VAL A 84 31.58 3.48 -3.94
CA VAL A 84 30.56 2.91 -3.04
C VAL A 84 29.45 3.95 -2.77
N VAL A 85 29.80 5.22 -2.57
CA VAL A 85 28.82 6.33 -2.47
C VAL A 85 28.03 6.46 -3.76
N TRP A 86 28.67 6.37 -4.93
CA TRP A 86 27.99 6.38 -6.22
C TRP A 86 26.92 5.28 -6.29
N PHE A 87 27.25 4.04 -5.90
CA PHE A 87 26.29 2.94 -5.91
C PHE A 87 25.08 3.23 -5.01
N VAL A 88 25.33 3.69 -3.78
CA VAL A 88 24.26 4.03 -2.82
C VAL A 88 23.37 5.16 -3.37
N LEU A 89 23.95 6.10 -4.12
CA LEU A 89 23.24 7.21 -4.76
C LEU A 89 22.67 6.86 -6.14
N LEU A 90 22.93 5.68 -6.68
CA LEU A 90 22.41 5.28 -8.00
C LEU A 90 20.89 5.09 -7.94
N PHE A 91 20.37 4.49 -6.87
CA PHE A 91 18.95 4.17 -6.76
C PHE A 91 17.99 5.37 -6.66
N PRO A 92 18.23 6.38 -5.79
CA PRO A 92 17.25 7.43 -5.52
C PRO A 92 16.90 8.27 -6.76
N VAL A 93 15.62 8.45 -7.07
CA VAL A 93 15.19 9.32 -8.18
C VAL A 93 15.51 10.80 -7.97
N PHE A 94 15.54 11.57 -9.05
CA PHE A 94 15.83 13.02 -9.03
C PHE A 94 14.96 13.83 -8.03
N SER A 95 13.71 13.41 -7.79
CA SER A 95 12.81 14.07 -6.83
C SER A 95 13.23 13.85 -5.36
N ALA A 96 14.04 12.83 -5.08
CA ALA A 96 14.63 12.56 -3.77
C ALA A 96 16.07 13.10 -3.65
N THR A 97 16.89 12.92 -4.67
CA THR A 97 18.26 13.48 -4.74
C THR A 97 18.61 13.74 -6.20
N ARG A 98 18.93 14.99 -6.53
CA ARG A 98 19.17 15.40 -7.92
C ARG A 98 20.52 14.87 -8.44
N PRO A 99 20.65 14.57 -9.75
CA PRO A 99 21.91 14.14 -10.37
C PRO A 99 23.11 15.01 -10.00
N GLU A 100 22.95 16.33 -10.00
CA GLU A 100 24.03 17.28 -9.69
C GLU A 100 24.47 17.15 -8.24
N THR A 101 23.53 16.97 -7.31
CA THR A 101 23.85 16.74 -5.89
C THR A 101 24.59 15.43 -5.69
N LYS A 102 24.21 14.37 -6.42
CA LYS A 102 24.91 13.08 -6.36
C LYS A 102 26.35 13.24 -6.84
N ARG A 103 26.54 13.90 -7.99
CA ARG A 103 27.85 14.15 -8.57
C ARG A 103 28.75 14.94 -7.61
N VAL A 104 28.25 16.04 -7.02
CA VAL A 104 28.99 16.82 -6.02
C VAL A 104 29.45 15.95 -4.85
N GLN A 105 28.57 15.10 -4.31
CA GLN A 105 28.92 14.21 -3.19
C GLN A 105 29.97 13.16 -3.57
N ILE A 106 29.88 12.60 -4.79
CA ILE A 106 30.86 11.62 -5.28
C ILE A 106 32.21 12.30 -5.52
N THR A 107 32.22 13.48 -6.16
CA THR A 107 33.42 14.28 -6.40
C THR A 107 34.10 14.67 -5.09
N GLU A 108 33.34 15.15 -4.11
CA GLU A 108 33.88 15.52 -2.80
C GLU A 108 34.63 14.35 -2.14
N VAL A 109 34.01 13.16 -2.08
CA VAL A 109 34.65 11.97 -1.50
C VAL A 109 35.88 11.55 -2.29
N TRP A 110 35.83 11.60 -3.63
CA TRP A 110 36.96 11.25 -4.49
C TRP A 110 38.15 12.18 -4.28
N GLU A 111 37.91 13.49 -4.16
CA GLU A 111 38.95 14.51 -4.02
C GLU A 111 39.69 14.45 -2.68
N TRP A 112 39.12 13.81 -1.65
CA TRP A 112 39.85 13.49 -0.41
C TRP A 112 41.09 12.61 -0.66
N SER A 113 41.15 11.91 -1.81
CA SER A 113 42.33 11.13 -2.21
C SER A 113 43.51 12.00 -2.70
N GLY A 114 43.30 13.31 -2.86
CA GLY A 114 44.27 14.23 -3.46
C GLY A 114 44.29 14.19 -4.99
N SER A 115 43.31 13.54 -5.63
CA SER A 115 43.18 13.46 -7.10
C SER A 115 41.82 13.98 -7.57
N THR A 116 41.76 14.49 -8.80
CA THR A 116 40.51 14.95 -9.43
C THR A 116 39.70 13.76 -9.96
N LEU A 117 38.37 13.81 -9.81
CA LEU A 117 37.47 12.81 -10.37
C LEU A 117 37.53 12.82 -11.91
N PRO A 118 37.82 11.69 -12.58
CA PRO A 118 37.79 11.62 -14.03
C PRO A 118 36.39 11.86 -14.61
N ASP A 119 36.34 12.43 -15.81
CA ASP A 119 35.10 12.46 -16.59
C ASP A 119 34.66 11.03 -16.92
N SER A 120 33.41 10.69 -16.62
CA SER A 120 32.85 9.37 -16.88
C SER A 120 31.39 9.46 -17.32
N ALA A 121 31.00 8.62 -18.27
CA ALA A 121 29.60 8.48 -18.69
C ALA A 121 28.70 8.04 -17.53
N HIS A 122 29.24 7.33 -16.53
CA HIS A 122 28.51 6.89 -15.34
C HIS A 122 28.22 8.02 -14.33
N LEU A 123 28.70 9.23 -14.63
CA LEU A 123 28.43 10.47 -13.90
C LEU A 123 27.54 11.43 -14.71
N SER A 124 27.03 11.05 -15.87
CA SER A 124 26.09 11.89 -16.63
C SER A 124 24.79 12.12 -15.86
N ASP A 125 24.00 13.13 -16.25
CA ASP A 125 22.71 13.37 -15.62
C ASP A 125 21.79 12.15 -15.79
N GLU A 126 21.74 11.57 -17.00
CA GLU A 126 20.93 10.40 -17.33
C GLU A 126 21.30 9.18 -16.47
N ALA A 127 22.59 8.87 -16.31
CA ALA A 127 23.06 7.76 -15.49
C ALA A 127 22.72 7.95 -13.99
N LEU A 128 22.60 9.19 -13.54
CA LEU A 128 22.35 9.55 -12.15
C LEU A 128 20.88 9.92 -11.87
N MET A 129 19.95 9.71 -12.80
CA MET A 129 18.54 10.03 -12.59
C MET A 129 17.83 9.14 -11.56
N GLY A 130 18.33 7.92 -11.36
CA GLY A 130 17.80 6.92 -10.42
C GLY A 130 16.58 6.15 -10.92
N VAL A 131 16.10 5.20 -10.11
CA VAL A 131 15.07 4.23 -10.52
C VAL A 131 13.88 4.14 -9.56
N GLY A 132 14.01 4.62 -8.32
CA GLY A 132 12.86 4.73 -7.42
C GLY A 132 13.07 5.69 -6.24
N HIS A 133 11.98 5.99 -5.53
CA HIS A 133 12.08 6.69 -4.25
C HIS A 133 12.46 5.67 -3.15
N PRO A 134 13.61 5.81 -2.48
CA PRO A 134 14.13 4.76 -1.60
C PRO A 134 13.53 4.81 -0.17
N GLY A 135 12.82 5.90 0.15
CA GLY A 135 12.26 6.16 1.48
C GLY A 135 13.23 6.88 2.41
N THR A 136 12.69 7.47 3.48
CA THR A 136 13.45 8.32 4.40
C THR A 136 14.59 7.58 5.08
N ALA A 137 14.38 6.33 5.51
CA ALA A 137 15.41 5.56 6.21
C ALA A 137 16.66 5.32 5.36
N TYR A 138 16.50 5.04 4.06
CA TYR A 138 17.63 4.89 3.15
C TYR A 138 18.43 6.19 3.01
N LEU A 139 17.74 7.33 2.91
CA LEU A 139 18.36 8.65 2.73
C LEU A 139 19.04 9.17 4.00
N THR A 140 18.45 8.95 5.17
CA THR A 140 18.99 9.45 6.45
C THR A 140 19.99 8.50 7.09
N ARG A 141 19.92 7.20 6.76
CA ARG A 141 20.84 6.17 7.25
C ARG A 141 21.72 5.62 6.14
N ARG A 142 22.29 6.52 5.32
CA ARG A 142 23.24 6.17 4.25
C ARG A 142 24.43 5.38 4.76
N TYR A 143 24.90 5.66 5.97
CA TYR A 143 25.98 4.91 6.62
C TYR A 143 25.67 3.41 6.73
N GLU A 144 24.42 3.02 7.03
CA GLU A 144 24.02 1.60 7.08
C GLU A 144 24.00 0.98 5.67
N GLN A 145 23.65 1.75 4.65
CA GLN A 145 23.61 1.26 3.26
C GLN A 145 25.02 1.08 2.72
N PHE A 146 25.90 2.05 2.99
CA PHE A 146 27.31 2.02 2.65
C PHE A 146 28.02 0.84 3.33
N GLY A 147 27.83 0.68 4.65
CA GLY A 147 28.42 -0.41 5.41
C GLY A 147 27.96 -1.79 4.93
N PHE A 148 26.66 -1.97 4.68
CA PHE A 148 26.14 -3.24 4.18
C PHE A 148 26.69 -3.61 2.79
N LEU A 149 26.86 -2.64 1.88
CA LEU A 149 27.49 -2.92 0.59
C LEU A 149 28.94 -3.40 0.74
N LEU A 150 29.70 -2.86 1.70
CA LEU A 150 31.06 -3.32 2.00
C LEU A 150 31.08 -4.74 2.58
N GLU A 151 30.16 -5.05 3.48
CA GLU A 151 30.02 -6.42 4.03
C GLU A 151 29.72 -7.44 2.93
N VAL A 152 28.77 -7.11 2.06
CA VAL A 152 28.38 -7.97 0.93
C VAL A 152 29.53 -8.15 -0.05
N THR A 153 30.23 -7.08 -0.41
CA THR A 153 31.32 -7.13 -1.40
C THR A 153 32.57 -7.82 -0.84
N ASP A 154 32.93 -7.61 0.43
CA ASP A 154 34.02 -8.36 1.10
C ASP A 154 33.73 -9.86 1.11
N ALA A 155 32.52 -10.25 1.51
CA ALA A 155 32.09 -11.63 1.54
C ALA A 155 32.02 -12.25 0.13
N TRP A 156 31.49 -11.52 -0.86
CA TRP A 156 31.44 -11.95 -2.26
C TRP A 156 32.84 -12.23 -2.81
N LYS A 157 33.77 -11.29 -2.62
CA LYS A 157 35.16 -11.42 -3.11
C LYS A 157 35.93 -12.54 -2.40
N ALA A 158 35.51 -12.94 -1.20
CA ALA A 158 36.07 -14.08 -0.48
C ALA A 158 35.56 -15.45 -0.98
N LEU A 159 34.48 -15.49 -1.77
CA LEU A 159 33.94 -16.74 -2.29
C LEU A 159 34.87 -17.34 -3.37
N PRO A 160 35.03 -18.68 -3.39
CA PRO A 160 35.67 -19.37 -4.51
C PRO A 160 35.00 -19.03 -5.84
N GLU A 161 35.78 -18.98 -6.93
CA GLU A 161 35.26 -18.68 -8.28
C GLU A 161 34.12 -19.59 -8.70
N ALA A 162 34.20 -20.90 -8.39
CA ALA A 162 33.13 -21.85 -8.69
C ALA A 162 31.80 -21.46 -8.02
N GLN A 163 31.84 -21.04 -6.75
CA GLN A 163 30.65 -20.61 -6.02
C GLN A 163 30.13 -19.26 -6.54
N ARG A 164 31.00 -18.35 -6.95
CA ARG A 164 30.60 -17.10 -7.62
C ARG A 164 29.89 -17.39 -8.94
N SER A 165 30.41 -18.31 -9.75
CA SER A 165 29.78 -18.73 -11.01
C SER A 165 28.42 -19.38 -10.77
N GLU A 166 28.31 -20.26 -9.79
CA GLU A 166 27.04 -20.91 -9.42
C GLU A 166 25.98 -19.86 -9.07
N LEU A 167 26.30 -18.91 -8.20
CA LEU A 167 25.35 -17.88 -7.75
C LEU A 167 24.97 -16.86 -8.82
N MET A 168 25.85 -16.57 -9.79
CA MET A 168 25.63 -15.56 -10.82
C MET A 168 25.07 -16.11 -12.14
N ASN A 169 25.23 -17.41 -12.39
CA ASN A 169 24.85 -18.03 -13.66
C ASN A 169 23.92 -19.24 -13.45
N ASP A 170 24.34 -20.23 -12.67
CA ASP A 170 23.66 -21.54 -12.63
C ASP A 170 22.38 -21.54 -11.78
N ASP A 171 22.40 -20.85 -10.62
CA ASP A 171 21.26 -20.69 -9.70
C ASP A 171 20.79 -19.23 -9.64
N ALA A 172 21.12 -18.41 -10.65
CA ALA A 172 20.69 -17.03 -10.69
C ALA A 172 19.17 -16.90 -10.97
N PRO A 173 18.48 -15.89 -10.37
CA PRO A 173 18.95 -14.98 -9.32
C PRO A 173 18.82 -15.57 -7.91
N TRP A 174 18.13 -16.70 -7.74
CA TRP A 174 17.60 -17.16 -6.46
C TRP A 174 18.65 -17.67 -5.48
N GLY A 175 19.70 -18.31 -5.99
CA GLY A 175 20.88 -18.68 -5.21
C GLY A 175 21.53 -17.45 -4.58
N PHE A 176 21.73 -16.39 -5.38
CA PHE A 176 22.27 -15.13 -4.87
C PHE A 176 21.33 -14.45 -3.87
N VAL A 177 20.02 -14.43 -4.13
CA VAL A 177 19.01 -13.92 -3.18
C VAL A 177 19.13 -14.63 -1.83
N LYS A 178 19.18 -15.97 -1.83
CA LYS A 178 19.32 -16.76 -0.61
C LYS A 178 20.65 -16.51 0.11
N TRP A 179 21.74 -16.38 -0.65
CA TRP A 179 23.06 -16.05 -0.11
C TRP A 179 23.07 -14.66 0.55
N LEU A 180 22.46 -13.67 -0.09
CA LEU A 180 22.37 -12.30 0.43
C LEU A 180 21.47 -12.19 1.67
N ASP A 181 20.38 -12.97 1.70
CA ASP A 181 19.46 -13.01 2.84
C ASP A 181 20.05 -13.70 4.08
N ALA A 182 21.19 -14.39 3.94
CA ALA A 182 21.89 -15.01 5.07
C ALA A 182 22.71 -14.01 5.90
N PHE A 183 22.88 -12.77 5.43
CA PHE A 183 23.58 -11.72 6.18
C PHE A 183 22.71 -11.20 7.33
N ASP A 184 23.35 -10.93 8.47
CA ASP A 184 22.66 -10.34 9.61
C ASP A 184 21.98 -9.02 9.23
N HIS A 185 20.71 -8.89 9.62
CA HIS A 185 19.89 -7.71 9.36
C HIS A 185 19.65 -7.37 7.88
N ALA A 186 19.92 -8.27 6.92
CA ALA A 186 19.62 -8.05 5.51
C ALA A 186 18.15 -7.58 5.29
N ASP A 187 17.23 -8.07 6.11
CA ASP A 187 15.81 -7.70 6.12
C ASP A 187 15.50 -6.26 6.55
N ARG A 188 16.48 -5.55 7.10
CA ARG A 188 16.38 -4.17 7.58
C ARG A 188 17.20 -3.18 6.74
N ARG A 189 17.89 -3.65 5.70
CA ARG A 189 18.76 -2.84 4.85
C ARG A 189 18.11 -2.67 3.47
N PRO A 190 17.49 -1.53 3.15
CA PRO A 190 16.86 -1.38 1.84
C PRO A 190 17.86 -1.46 0.68
N VAL A 191 19.16 -1.19 0.90
CA VAL A 191 20.21 -1.41 -0.12
C VAL A 191 20.34 -2.88 -0.55
N ARG A 192 19.94 -3.86 0.28
CA ARG A 192 19.82 -5.28 -0.12
C ARG A 192 18.99 -5.40 -1.40
N ASN A 193 17.86 -4.70 -1.44
CA ASN A 193 16.95 -4.72 -2.57
C ASN A 193 17.51 -3.95 -3.78
N ALA A 194 18.31 -2.90 -3.55
CA ALA A 194 18.99 -2.18 -4.62
C ALA A 194 20.07 -3.04 -5.29
N ILE A 195 20.87 -3.77 -4.50
CA ILE A 195 21.86 -4.75 -4.98
C ILE A 195 21.19 -5.78 -5.88
N LEU A 196 20.11 -6.37 -5.41
CA LEU A 196 19.36 -7.38 -6.17
C LEU A 196 18.75 -6.84 -7.46
N TYR A 197 18.13 -5.67 -7.41
CA TYR A 197 17.58 -5.04 -8.61
C TYR A 197 18.67 -4.73 -9.63
N PHE A 198 19.82 -4.18 -9.20
CA PHE A 198 20.90 -3.81 -10.11
C PHE A 198 21.68 -5.02 -10.66
N LEU A 199 21.77 -6.13 -9.92
CA LEU A 199 22.41 -7.36 -10.41
C LEU A 199 21.48 -8.22 -11.28
N PHE A 200 20.18 -8.21 -11.01
CA PHE A 200 19.19 -9.05 -11.68
C PHE A 200 17.93 -8.26 -12.08
N PRO A 201 18.06 -7.19 -12.89
CA PRO A 201 16.94 -6.29 -13.21
C PRO A 201 15.88 -6.93 -14.13
N ASP A 202 16.11 -8.15 -14.60
CA ASP A 202 15.14 -8.90 -15.41
C ASP A 202 14.14 -9.69 -14.58
N ASP A 203 14.56 -10.09 -13.38
CA ASP A 203 13.82 -11.00 -12.50
C ASP A 203 13.36 -10.30 -11.22
N LEU A 204 14.17 -9.40 -10.66
CA LEU A 204 13.89 -8.77 -9.37
C LEU A 204 13.39 -7.33 -9.55
N GLU A 205 12.45 -6.92 -8.70
CA GLU A 205 11.79 -5.62 -8.79
C GLU A 205 12.57 -4.51 -8.08
N ARG A 206 12.38 -3.27 -8.56
CA ARG A 206 12.94 -2.06 -7.94
C ARG A 206 12.28 -1.64 -6.63
N ASN A 207 11.42 -2.45 -6.02
CA ASN A 207 10.80 -2.11 -4.75
C ASN A 207 11.85 -2.16 -3.62
N LEU A 208 12.21 -1.06 -2.95
CA LEU A 208 13.12 -1.15 -1.79
C LEU A 208 12.41 -1.46 -0.47
N SER A 209 11.11 -1.19 -0.39
CA SER A 209 10.32 -1.38 0.83
C SER A 209 9.84 -2.82 0.98
N ASN A 210 10.26 -3.48 2.07
CA ASN A 210 9.75 -4.81 2.44
C ASN A 210 8.26 -4.77 2.79
N GLU A 211 7.77 -3.63 3.29
CA GLU A 211 6.34 -3.43 3.51
C GLU A 211 5.56 -3.40 2.18
N HIS A 212 6.07 -2.72 1.15
CA HIS A 212 5.40 -2.72 -0.16
C HIS A 212 5.40 -4.10 -0.80
N ARG A 213 6.48 -4.90 -0.66
CA ARG A 213 6.48 -6.31 -1.10
C ARG A 213 5.33 -7.10 -0.48
N ARG A 214 5.17 -6.99 0.85
CA ARG A 214 4.08 -7.67 1.57
C ARG A 214 2.72 -7.22 1.07
N GLN A 215 2.52 -5.91 0.88
CA GLN A 215 1.26 -5.39 0.35
C GLN A 215 0.96 -5.88 -1.07
N ILE A 216 1.97 -5.89 -1.96
CA ILE A 216 1.83 -6.42 -3.33
C ILE A 216 1.41 -7.89 -3.29
N VAL A 217 2.15 -8.72 -2.56
CA VAL A 217 1.88 -10.16 -2.47
C VAL A 217 0.52 -10.42 -1.85
N GLU A 218 0.19 -9.78 -0.72
CA GLU A 218 -1.07 -10.02 -0.03
C GLU A 218 -2.29 -9.60 -0.87
N ALA A 219 -2.24 -8.43 -1.51
CA ALA A 219 -3.34 -7.94 -2.35
C ALA A 219 -3.56 -8.81 -3.61
N LEU A 220 -2.49 -9.40 -4.14
CA LEU A 220 -2.51 -10.12 -5.41
C LEU A 220 -2.34 -11.64 -5.29
N LYS A 221 -2.26 -12.20 -4.07
CA LYS A 221 -2.03 -13.64 -3.83
C LYS A 221 -3.05 -14.55 -4.49
N HIS A 222 -4.27 -14.05 -4.72
CA HIS A 222 -5.33 -14.78 -5.40
C HIS A 222 -4.97 -15.12 -6.87
N ARG A 223 -4.06 -14.36 -7.48
CA ARG A 223 -3.52 -14.63 -8.82
C ARG A 223 -2.40 -15.68 -8.81
N LEU A 224 -1.87 -16.04 -7.64
CA LEU A 224 -0.79 -17.02 -7.52
C LEU A 224 -1.34 -18.45 -7.35
N PRO A 225 -0.66 -19.44 -7.93
CA PRO A 225 -0.83 -20.85 -7.55
C PRO A 225 -0.71 -21.04 -6.04
N GLU A 226 -1.53 -21.90 -5.46
CA GLU A 226 -1.62 -22.06 -4.00
C GLU A 226 -0.29 -22.50 -3.36
N ASP A 227 0.46 -23.35 -4.04
CA ASP A 227 1.78 -23.83 -3.62
C ASP A 227 2.88 -22.76 -3.72
N ALA A 228 2.66 -21.71 -4.54
CA ALA A 228 3.56 -20.58 -4.70
C ALA A 228 3.26 -19.40 -3.76
N ARG A 229 2.18 -19.45 -2.98
CA ARG A 229 1.82 -18.38 -2.04
C ARG A 229 2.76 -18.42 -0.81
N PRO A 230 3.41 -17.29 -0.45
CA PRO A 230 4.23 -17.23 0.75
C PRO A 230 3.42 -17.57 2.00
N LYS A 231 4.01 -18.38 2.91
CA LYS A 231 3.32 -18.91 4.09
C LYS A 231 3.73 -18.17 5.36
N GLY A 232 2.77 -18.02 6.28
CA GLY A 232 2.98 -17.40 7.58
C GLY A 232 2.95 -15.87 7.55
N ARG A 233 2.89 -15.26 8.74
CA ARG A 233 2.72 -13.81 8.92
C ARG A 233 3.94 -12.98 8.51
N ASN A 234 5.12 -13.58 8.58
CA ASN A 234 6.40 -12.95 8.23
C ASN A 234 7.14 -13.90 7.27
N PRO A 235 6.72 -14.00 6.00
CA PRO A 235 7.39 -14.85 5.03
C PRO A 235 8.83 -14.39 4.80
N ALA A 236 9.68 -15.30 4.35
CA ALA A 236 11.04 -14.96 3.98
C ALA A 236 11.04 -13.98 2.79
N LEU A 237 12.05 -13.10 2.71
CA LEU A 237 12.12 -12.11 1.64
C LEU A 237 12.26 -12.76 0.26
N ALA A 238 13.07 -13.82 0.16
CA ALA A 238 13.17 -14.63 -1.05
C ALA A 238 11.81 -15.18 -1.53
N ASP A 239 10.92 -15.58 -0.62
CA ASP A 239 9.58 -16.07 -0.98
C ASP A 239 8.70 -14.94 -1.53
N LEU A 240 8.81 -13.73 -0.95
CA LEU A 240 8.14 -12.54 -1.47
C LEU A 240 8.66 -12.16 -2.86
N ASP A 241 9.98 -12.19 -3.06
CA ASP A 241 10.61 -11.87 -4.36
C ASP A 241 10.16 -12.86 -5.45
N ARG A 242 10.09 -14.16 -5.13
CA ARG A 242 9.57 -15.20 -6.05
C ARG A 242 8.10 -15.01 -6.37
N ALA A 243 7.28 -14.73 -5.37
CA ALA A 243 5.85 -14.46 -5.55
C ALA A 243 5.64 -13.26 -6.48
N ILE A 244 6.41 -12.18 -6.29
CA ILE A 244 6.34 -10.98 -7.12
C ILE A 244 6.81 -11.25 -8.56
N PHE A 245 7.86 -12.06 -8.75
CA PHE A 245 8.28 -12.51 -10.08
C PHE A 245 7.17 -13.26 -10.81
N LEU A 246 6.49 -14.19 -10.15
CA LEU A 246 5.36 -14.93 -10.73
C LEU A 246 4.18 -14.01 -11.05
N LEU A 247 3.85 -13.06 -10.15
CA LEU A 247 2.84 -12.03 -10.41
C LEU A 247 3.18 -11.21 -11.65
N ARG A 248 4.43 -10.78 -11.80
CA ARG A 248 4.89 -10.10 -13.03
C ARG A 248 4.62 -10.95 -14.25
N LYS A 249 4.99 -12.23 -14.26
CA LYS A 249 4.77 -13.11 -15.42
C LYS A 249 3.30 -13.19 -15.81
N GLY A 250 2.41 -13.31 -14.81
CA GLY A 250 0.97 -13.24 -15.05
C GLY A 250 0.53 -11.93 -15.70
N PHE A 251 1.03 -10.77 -15.23
CA PHE A 251 0.72 -9.48 -15.86
C PHE A 251 1.33 -9.30 -17.25
N GLU A 252 2.53 -9.83 -17.49
CA GLU A 252 3.18 -9.78 -18.82
C GLU A 252 2.34 -10.52 -19.86
N GLU A 253 1.81 -11.70 -19.49
CA GLU A 253 0.91 -12.50 -20.33
C GLU A 253 -0.43 -11.79 -20.53
N GLU A 254 -1.07 -11.32 -19.46
CA GLU A 254 -2.38 -10.66 -19.50
C GLU A 254 -2.37 -9.38 -20.34
N PHE A 255 -1.36 -8.54 -20.19
CA PHE A 255 -1.27 -7.26 -20.90
C PHE A 255 -0.56 -7.37 -22.24
N GLY A 256 0.01 -8.54 -22.58
CA GLY A 256 0.77 -8.76 -23.81
C GLY A 256 2.00 -7.85 -23.93
N THR A 257 2.61 -7.46 -22.80
CA THR A 257 3.74 -6.52 -22.76
C THR A 257 4.67 -6.82 -21.60
N THR A 258 5.98 -6.58 -21.80
CA THR A 258 6.97 -6.66 -20.73
C THR A 258 7.13 -5.35 -19.96
N GLN A 259 6.42 -4.28 -20.37
CA GLN A 259 6.43 -2.97 -19.73
C GLN A 259 5.50 -2.96 -18.51
N ILE A 260 5.86 -3.78 -17.52
CA ILE A 260 5.13 -3.90 -16.26
C ILE A 260 5.94 -3.20 -15.16
N ASP A 261 5.26 -2.42 -14.31
CA ASP A 261 5.82 -1.83 -13.10
C ASP A 261 4.73 -1.73 -12.03
N PHE A 262 4.97 -2.31 -10.85
CA PHE A 262 4.00 -2.34 -9.76
C PHE A 262 3.64 -0.95 -9.20
N TYR A 263 4.46 0.07 -9.43
CA TYR A 263 4.19 1.45 -9.05
C TYR A 263 3.54 2.30 -10.16
N ARG A 264 3.08 1.67 -11.24
CA ARG A 264 2.35 2.32 -12.33
C ARG A 264 0.93 1.77 -12.46
N PRO A 265 -0.02 2.58 -12.96
CA PRO A 265 -1.33 2.06 -13.38
C PRO A 265 -1.18 0.97 -14.47
N PRO A 266 -2.10 0.00 -14.53
CA PRO A 266 -3.25 -0.17 -13.61
C PRO A 266 -2.90 -0.90 -12.30
N ILE A 267 -1.68 -1.42 -12.15
CA ILE A 267 -1.31 -2.32 -11.04
C ILE A 267 -1.18 -1.59 -9.71
N TYR A 268 -0.68 -0.36 -9.70
CA TYR A 268 -0.42 0.39 -8.46
C TYR A 268 -1.65 0.53 -7.56
N ALA A 269 -2.79 0.87 -8.17
CA ALA A 269 -4.06 0.99 -7.46
C ALA A 269 -4.53 -0.33 -6.85
N GLN A 270 -4.10 -1.47 -7.42
CA GLN A 270 -4.54 -2.79 -6.98
C GLN A 270 -3.93 -3.24 -5.65
N TRP A 271 -2.79 -2.70 -5.23
CA TRP A 271 -2.15 -3.12 -3.98
C TRP A 271 -1.87 -1.97 -3.02
N PHE A 272 -1.72 -0.73 -3.50
CA PHE A 272 -1.34 0.37 -2.64
C PHE A 272 -2.52 0.90 -1.82
N ILE A 273 -2.65 0.39 -0.60
CA ILE A 273 -3.73 0.70 0.36
C ILE A 273 -3.81 2.20 0.67
N GLY A 274 -2.69 2.93 0.57
CA GLY A 274 -2.64 4.36 0.90
C GLY A 274 -3.57 5.25 0.06
N ILE A 275 -3.89 4.87 -1.17
CA ILE A 275 -4.87 5.59 -2.01
C ILE A 275 -6.24 5.59 -1.34
N ARG A 276 -6.73 4.40 -0.98
CA ARG A 276 -8.04 4.20 -0.35
C ARG A 276 -8.13 4.83 1.03
N GLU A 277 -7.08 4.72 1.84
CA GLU A 277 -7.03 5.39 3.15
C GLU A 277 -7.09 6.91 3.04
N SER A 278 -6.50 7.49 1.99
CA SER A 278 -6.52 8.93 1.77
C SER A 278 -7.93 9.37 1.38
N ALA A 279 -8.58 8.67 0.44
CA ALA A 279 -9.97 8.91 0.07
C ALA A 279 -10.92 8.82 1.28
N GLN A 280 -10.79 7.78 2.11
CA GLN A 280 -11.59 7.61 3.33
C GLN A 280 -11.43 8.75 4.34
N LYS A 281 -10.19 9.25 4.51
CA LYS A 281 -9.89 10.38 5.40
C LYS A 281 -10.54 11.66 4.87
N GLU A 282 -10.47 11.89 3.57
CA GLU A 282 -11.01 13.08 2.91
C GLU A 282 -12.54 13.11 2.98
N ILE A 283 -13.20 12.00 2.62
CA ILE A 283 -14.66 11.81 2.77
C ILE A 283 -15.06 12.01 4.24
N GLY A 284 -14.35 11.35 5.17
CA GLY A 284 -14.64 11.49 6.60
C GLY A 284 -14.48 12.93 7.10
N ALA A 285 -13.51 13.68 6.59
CA ALA A 285 -13.31 15.08 6.95
C ALA A 285 -14.43 15.97 6.43
N ALA A 286 -14.88 15.76 5.18
CA ALA A 286 -16.00 16.47 4.60
C ALA A 286 -17.31 16.21 5.38
N LEU A 287 -17.60 14.95 5.69
CA LEU A 287 -18.79 14.57 6.48
C LEU A 287 -18.75 15.17 7.89
N ARG A 288 -17.60 15.11 8.58
CA ARG A 288 -17.44 15.73 9.91
C ARG A 288 -17.70 17.23 9.89
N LYS A 289 -17.25 17.92 8.84
CA LYS A 289 -17.49 19.36 8.67
C LYS A 289 -18.99 19.67 8.63
N VAL A 290 -19.75 18.96 7.78
CA VAL A 290 -21.20 19.14 7.67
C VAL A 290 -21.91 18.83 8.98
N LEU A 291 -21.60 17.67 9.60
CA LEU A 291 -22.29 17.24 10.83
C LEU A 291 -22.04 18.20 12.02
N SER A 292 -20.86 18.80 12.09
CA SER A 292 -20.52 19.75 13.16
C SER A 292 -21.38 21.02 13.17
N GLU A 293 -21.97 21.39 12.03
CA GLU A 293 -22.92 22.52 11.96
C GLU A 293 -24.24 22.24 12.68
N TYR A 294 -24.51 20.96 12.99
CA TYR A 294 -25.72 20.48 13.66
C TYR A 294 -25.43 19.86 15.04
N ASP A 295 -24.24 20.07 15.60
CA ASP A 295 -23.78 19.41 16.84
C ASP A 295 -23.79 17.87 16.76
N LEU A 296 -23.58 17.33 15.55
CA LEU A 296 -23.54 15.90 15.26
C LEU A 296 -22.13 15.40 14.93
N GLU A 297 -21.91 14.12 15.13
CA GLU A 297 -20.63 13.43 14.93
C GLU A 297 -20.75 12.27 13.93
N LEU A 298 -19.67 12.07 13.15
CA LEU A 298 -19.49 10.91 12.27
C LEU A 298 -18.92 9.72 13.06
N ARG A 299 -19.49 8.53 12.85
CA ARG A 299 -18.92 7.26 13.31
C ARG A 299 -18.45 6.42 12.12
N GLN A 300 -17.17 6.05 12.11
CA GLN A 300 -16.59 5.23 11.04
C GLN A 300 -16.39 3.79 11.52
N CYS A 301 -17.05 2.84 10.86
CA CYS A 301 -16.88 1.40 11.09
C CYS A 301 -15.89 0.82 10.07
N GLY A 302 -15.19 -0.27 10.42
CA GLY A 302 -14.27 -0.94 9.48
C GLY A 302 -12.87 -0.33 9.32
N SER A 303 -12.55 0.78 10.01
CA SER A 303 -11.34 1.58 9.74
C SER A 303 -10.19 1.44 10.75
N LYS A 304 -10.39 0.78 11.90
CA LYS A 304 -9.36 0.68 12.96
C LYS A 304 -8.18 -0.23 12.63
N LYS A 305 -8.38 -1.20 11.73
CA LYS A 305 -7.36 -2.14 11.26
C LYS A 305 -7.30 -2.08 9.73
N ARG A 306 -6.08 -2.01 9.20
CA ARG A 306 -5.81 -1.72 7.79
C ARG A 306 -6.27 -2.87 6.89
N THR A 307 -5.86 -4.10 7.22
CA THR A 307 -6.10 -5.32 6.43
C THR A 307 -6.87 -6.38 7.21
N LEU A 308 -7.54 -7.32 6.52
CA LEU A 308 -8.21 -8.48 7.11
C LEU A 308 -7.21 -9.40 7.82
N GLU A 309 -5.98 -9.49 7.34
CA GLU A 309 -4.90 -10.26 7.99
C GLU A 309 -4.70 -9.85 9.45
N SER A 310 -4.93 -8.56 9.75
CA SER A 310 -4.83 -8.05 11.13
C SER A 310 -6.11 -8.27 11.95
N CYS A 311 -7.22 -8.70 11.33
CA CYS A 311 -8.53 -8.97 11.94
C CYS A 311 -8.63 -10.40 12.49
N LYS A 312 -9.84 -10.95 12.55
CA LYS A 312 -10.10 -12.37 12.81
C LYS A 312 -9.98 -13.16 11.50
N PRO A 313 -9.67 -14.47 11.56
CA PRO A 313 -9.60 -15.27 10.36
C PRO A 313 -10.92 -15.27 9.59
N VAL A 314 -10.80 -15.32 8.27
CA VAL A 314 -11.91 -15.53 7.34
C VAL A 314 -11.85 -16.96 6.80
N ASP A 315 -12.99 -17.47 6.37
CA ASP A 315 -13.11 -18.77 5.72
C ASP A 315 -13.36 -18.56 4.23
N GLU A 316 -12.35 -18.92 3.44
CA GLU A 316 -12.38 -18.84 1.98
C GLU A 316 -13.35 -19.86 1.36
N THR A 317 -13.89 -20.80 2.12
CA THR A 317 -14.92 -21.75 1.66
C THR A 317 -16.31 -21.13 1.69
N THR A 318 -16.63 -20.42 2.78
CA THR A 318 -17.94 -19.82 3.02
C THR A 318 -18.02 -18.36 2.58
N GLY A 319 -16.89 -17.71 2.30
CA GLY A 319 -16.83 -16.29 2.00
C GLY A 319 -17.27 -15.43 3.18
N PHE A 320 -17.06 -15.91 4.41
CA PHE A 320 -17.41 -15.18 5.64
C PHE A 320 -16.31 -15.31 6.71
N TRP A 321 -16.57 -14.86 7.93
CA TRP A 321 -15.67 -15.09 9.07
C TRP A 321 -15.61 -16.59 9.39
N GLU A 322 -14.42 -17.11 9.74
CA GLU A 322 -14.23 -18.52 10.13
C GLU A 322 -15.14 -18.91 11.30
N THR A 323 -15.32 -17.98 12.25
CA THR A 323 -16.34 -18.08 13.28
C THR A 323 -17.43 -17.03 13.01
N PRO A 324 -18.65 -17.40 12.57
CA PRO A 324 -19.68 -16.43 12.22
C PRO A 324 -20.03 -15.43 13.34
N ALA A 325 -19.87 -15.84 14.61
CA ALA A 325 -20.03 -14.93 15.76
C ALA A 325 -19.04 -13.76 15.77
N ASP A 326 -17.93 -13.84 15.03
CA ASP A 326 -16.96 -12.75 14.89
C ASP A 326 -17.48 -11.58 14.04
N ALA A 327 -18.66 -11.69 13.43
CA ALA A 327 -19.44 -10.59 12.84
C ALA A 327 -19.96 -9.57 13.88
N THR A 328 -19.23 -9.39 14.98
CA THR A 328 -19.41 -8.38 16.02
C THR A 328 -18.08 -7.77 16.47
N ASN A 329 -16.94 -8.29 15.99
CA ASN A 329 -15.61 -7.91 16.46
C ASN A 329 -15.07 -6.66 15.77
N LYS A 330 -14.22 -5.89 16.47
CA LYS A 330 -13.64 -4.67 15.92
C LYS A 330 -12.38 -4.96 15.09
N PRO A 331 -12.25 -4.40 13.87
CA PRO A 331 -13.25 -3.62 13.15
C PRO A 331 -14.15 -4.51 12.28
N LEU A 332 -15.46 -4.34 12.44
CA LEU A 332 -16.46 -5.01 11.62
C LEU A 332 -16.40 -4.46 10.19
N ARG A 333 -16.48 -5.35 9.22
CA ARG A 333 -16.63 -5.03 7.80
C ARG A 333 -17.84 -5.79 7.29
N TRP A 334 -18.64 -5.16 6.45
CA TRP A 334 -19.78 -5.84 5.86
C TRP A 334 -19.30 -6.63 4.64
N PHE A 335 -19.32 -7.95 4.75
CA PHE A 335 -18.97 -8.83 3.65
C PHE A 335 -20.15 -9.05 2.74
N ILE A 336 -19.92 -8.84 1.44
CA ILE A 336 -20.88 -9.12 0.39
C ILE A 336 -20.30 -10.16 -0.55
N HIS A 337 -21.08 -11.20 -0.83
CA HIS A 337 -20.72 -12.19 -1.84
C HIS A 337 -20.93 -11.59 -3.22
N LEU A 338 -19.92 -11.72 -4.08
CA LEU A 338 -20.03 -11.45 -5.51
C LEU A 338 -19.88 -12.78 -6.27
N ASP A 339 -20.85 -13.11 -7.12
CA ASP A 339 -20.88 -14.37 -7.89
C ASP A 339 -21.38 -14.11 -9.32
N LEU A 340 -20.92 -14.92 -10.27
CA LEU A 340 -21.41 -14.89 -11.64
C LEU A 340 -22.63 -15.82 -11.76
N ASP A 341 -23.68 -15.33 -12.42
CA ASP A 341 -24.81 -16.19 -12.80
C ASP A 341 -24.49 -17.06 -14.03
N GLU A 342 -25.45 -17.88 -14.44
CA GLU A 342 -25.35 -18.75 -15.62
C GLU A 342 -25.15 -18.00 -16.96
N HIS A 343 -25.25 -16.66 -16.95
CA HIS A 343 -25.05 -15.77 -18.10
C HIS A 343 -23.83 -14.85 -17.91
N ASP A 344 -22.90 -15.20 -17.01
CA ASP A 344 -21.70 -14.41 -16.69
C ASP A 344 -21.99 -12.97 -16.20
N ARG A 345 -23.18 -12.74 -15.63
CA ARG A 345 -23.52 -11.46 -15.00
C ARG A 345 -23.17 -11.49 -13.53
N LEU A 346 -22.52 -10.42 -13.06
CA LEU A 346 -22.12 -10.30 -11.67
C LEU A 346 -23.32 -9.95 -10.79
N LEU A 347 -23.52 -10.74 -9.73
CA LEU A 347 -24.58 -10.57 -8.74
C LEU A 347 -23.97 -10.36 -7.36
N ALA A 348 -24.60 -9.50 -6.55
CA ALA A 348 -24.25 -9.30 -5.15
C ALA A 348 -25.27 -9.98 -4.24
N ARG A 349 -24.82 -10.61 -3.15
CA ARG A 349 -25.67 -11.27 -2.15
C ARG A 349 -25.13 -11.06 -0.74
N VAL A 350 -26.02 -10.94 0.24
CA VAL A 350 -25.62 -11.06 1.65
C VAL A 350 -25.33 -12.53 1.94
N PRO A 351 -24.19 -12.87 2.59
CA PRO A 351 -23.87 -14.25 2.96
C PRO A 351 -25.00 -14.88 3.80
N ASP A 352 -25.35 -16.15 3.53
CA ASP A 352 -26.29 -16.90 4.37
C ASP A 352 -25.61 -17.42 5.64
N GLN A 353 -25.17 -16.48 6.47
CA GLN A 353 -24.41 -16.73 7.70
C GLN A 353 -24.98 -15.94 8.85
N HIS A 354 -24.95 -16.51 10.05
CA HIS A 354 -25.41 -15.82 11.24
C HIS A 354 -24.61 -14.53 11.46
N GLY A 355 -25.31 -13.39 11.49
CA GLY A 355 -24.71 -12.07 11.67
C GLY A 355 -24.29 -11.36 10.38
N ALA A 356 -24.55 -11.93 9.20
CA ALA A 356 -24.20 -11.30 7.91
C ALA A 356 -24.91 -9.95 7.67
N ARG A 357 -26.07 -9.73 8.30
CA ARG A 357 -26.80 -8.44 8.28
C ARG A 357 -26.35 -7.44 9.35
N ARG A 358 -25.36 -7.79 10.17
CA ARG A 358 -24.74 -6.84 11.10
C ARG A 358 -23.74 -6.00 10.33
N ILE A 359 -24.19 -4.82 9.90
CA ILE A 359 -23.39 -4.00 8.99
C ILE A 359 -22.43 -3.07 9.73
N ALA A 360 -22.72 -2.67 10.96
CA ALA A 360 -21.99 -1.61 11.61
C ALA A 360 -21.83 -1.81 13.12
N PHE A 361 -20.80 -1.14 13.62
CA PHE A 361 -20.49 -1.03 15.02
C PHE A 361 -19.90 0.36 15.28
N ALA A 362 -20.46 1.10 16.24
CA ALA A 362 -20.08 2.50 16.49
C ALA A 362 -20.03 2.82 18.00
N ASN A 363 -19.22 3.81 18.39
CA ASN A 363 -19.35 4.40 19.72
C ASN A 363 -20.53 5.39 19.68
N THR A 364 -21.62 5.09 20.37
CA THR A 364 -22.82 5.95 20.41
C THR A 364 -23.13 6.46 21.81
N ALA A 365 -22.21 6.28 22.77
CA ALA A 365 -22.41 6.63 24.18
C ALA A 365 -22.65 8.13 24.45
N GLN A 366 -22.30 9.00 23.50
CA GLN A 366 -22.47 10.45 23.63
C GLN A 366 -23.83 10.96 23.13
N GLY A 367 -24.61 10.14 22.41
CA GLY A 367 -25.89 10.59 21.84
C GLY A 367 -25.77 11.62 20.70
N THR A 368 -24.56 11.85 20.18
CA THR A 368 -24.27 12.83 19.12
C THR A 368 -24.11 12.19 17.74
N SER A 369 -24.38 10.89 17.59
CA SER A 369 -24.06 10.17 16.34
C SER A 369 -25.07 10.49 15.24
N GLY A 370 -24.74 11.44 14.37
CA GLY A 370 -25.60 11.88 13.26
C GLY A 370 -25.32 11.18 11.93
N ALA A 371 -24.20 10.47 11.81
CA ALA A 371 -23.96 9.60 10.67
C ALA A 371 -23.08 8.41 11.02
N VAL A 372 -23.28 7.31 10.31
CA VAL A 372 -22.42 6.13 10.35
C VAL A 372 -21.99 5.75 8.94
N THR A 373 -20.69 5.55 8.74
CA THR A 373 -20.15 4.94 7.52
C THR A 373 -19.69 3.51 7.79
N THR A 374 -20.18 2.58 6.99
CA THR A 374 -19.84 1.16 7.00
C THR A 374 -18.92 0.82 5.84
N ARG A 375 -17.77 0.18 6.10
CA ARG A 375 -16.90 -0.35 5.05
C ARG A 375 -17.45 -1.68 4.54
N ILE A 376 -17.64 -1.77 3.23
CA ILE A 376 -18.02 -2.98 2.51
C ILE A 376 -16.76 -3.57 1.86
N VAL A 377 -16.58 -4.88 2.00
CA VAL A 377 -15.51 -5.64 1.35
C VAL A 377 -16.12 -6.84 0.63
N PRO A 378 -15.78 -7.08 -0.64
CA PRO A 378 -16.34 -8.21 -1.37
C PRO A 378 -15.61 -9.51 -1.01
N ALA A 379 -16.38 -10.59 -0.87
CA ALA A 379 -15.89 -11.96 -1.01
C ALA A 379 -16.35 -12.47 -2.38
N ILE A 380 -15.41 -12.55 -3.32
CA ILE A 380 -15.69 -12.89 -4.72
C ILE A 380 -15.60 -14.39 -4.88
N LYS A 381 -16.70 -15.04 -5.28
CA LYS A 381 -16.73 -16.47 -5.58
C LYS A 381 -15.95 -16.71 -6.87
N VAL A 382 -14.91 -17.53 -6.80
CA VAL A 382 -14.05 -17.85 -7.96
C VAL A 382 -14.21 -19.30 -8.42
N ALA A 383 -14.68 -20.18 -7.54
CA ALA A 383 -15.10 -21.54 -7.86
C ALA A 383 -16.14 -22.02 -6.84
N ASP A 384 -16.69 -23.22 -7.02
CA ASP A 384 -17.54 -23.83 -6.00
C ASP A 384 -16.78 -23.96 -4.68
N GLU A 385 -17.43 -23.50 -3.60
CA GLU A 385 -16.85 -23.46 -2.26
C GLU A 385 -15.49 -22.76 -2.19
N LYS A 386 -15.28 -21.73 -3.02
CA LYS A 386 -14.04 -20.95 -3.03
C LYS A 386 -14.29 -19.46 -3.26
N PHE A 387 -13.90 -18.66 -2.29
CA PHE A 387 -14.01 -17.21 -2.25
C PHE A 387 -12.65 -16.54 -2.08
N VAL A 388 -12.52 -15.37 -2.70
CA VAL A 388 -11.39 -14.47 -2.51
C VAL A 388 -11.88 -13.17 -1.87
N PHE A 389 -11.33 -12.83 -0.71
CA PHE A 389 -11.60 -11.54 -0.07
C PHE A 389 -10.74 -10.46 -0.72
N TYR A 390 -11.33 -9.68 -1.63
CA TYR A 390 -10.59 -8.69 -2.39
C TYR A 390 -10.68 -7.30 -1.74
N GLU A 391 -9.84 -7.07 -0.72
CA GLU A 391 -9.76 -5.79 0.03
C GLU A 391 -9.33 -4.59 -0.83
N THR A 392 -8.92 -4.86 -2.07
CA THR A 392 -8.59 -3.82 -3.03
C THR A 392 -9.79 -3.03 -3.49
N TRP A 393 -10.93 -3.69 -3.61
CA TRP A 393 -12.20 -3.04 -3.86
C TRP A 393 -12.89 -2.71 -2.56
N GLU A 394 -13.28 -1.44 -2.42
CA GLU A 394 -13.92 -0.96 -1.22
C GLU A 394 -15.09 -0.05 -1.55
N TRP A 395 -16.16 -0.17 -0.77
CA TRP A 395 -17.25 0.80 -0.77
C TRP A 395 -17.52 1.28 0.65
N MET A 396 -18.13 2.46 0.77
CA MET A 396 -18.68 2.94 2.03
C MET A 396 -20.19 3.10 1.92
N LEU A 397 -20.93 2.44 2.81
CA LEU A 397 -22.36 2.70 2.98
C LEU A 397 -22.56 3.72 4.10
N LEU A 398 -23.08 4.89 3.75
CA LEU A 398 -23.40 5.98 4.66
C LEU A 398 -24.88 5.88 5.06
N HIS A 399 -25.15 6.03 6.36
CA HIS A 399 -26.47 6.35 6.89
C HIS A 399 -26.40 7.65 7.70
N CYS A 400 -27.36 8.55 7.48
CA CYS A 400 -27.48 9.82 8.20
C CYS A 400 -28.75 9.83 9.05
N PHE A 401 -28.65 10.30 10.29
CA PHE A 401 -29.70 10.23 11.30
C PHE A 401 -30.08 11.63 11.77
N LEU A 402 -31.38 11.92 11.78
CA LEU A 402 -31.94 13.10 12.42
C LEU A 402 -33.28 12.72 13.09
N PRO A 403 -33.41 12.82 14.42
CA PRO A 403 -32.37 13.16 15.40
C PRO A 403 -31.20 12.15 15.39
N ALA A 404 -30.12 12.47 16.12
CA ALA A 404 -28.99 11.56 16.30
C ALA A 404 -29.43 10.18 16.81
N LEU A 405 -28.59 9.16 16.59
CA LEU A 405 -28.86 7.81 17.12
C LEU A 405 -29.09 7.83 18.64
N PRO A 406 -30.03 7.02 19.15
CA PRO A 406 -30.21 6.82 20.59
C PRO A 406 -28.90 6.42 21.29
N ILE A 407 -28.74 6.88 22.53
CA ILE A 407 -27.55 6.62 23.35
C ILE A 407 -27.40 5.11 23.56
N GLY A 408 -26.33 4.55 23.01
CA GLY A 408 -25.93 3.17 23.22
C GLY A 408 -24.66 3.07 24.07
N SER A 409 -23.76 2.16 23.70
CA SER A 409 -22.48 1.95 24.40
C SER A 409 -21.27 2.56 23.65
N SER A 410 -20.07 2.40 24.22
CA SER A 410 -18.79 2.74 23.55
C SER A 410 -18.48 1.85 22.33
N GLY A 411 -19.39 0.93 22.05
CA GLY A 411 -19.30 -0.04 20.99
C GLY A 411 -20.63 -0.70 20.76
N GLN A 412 -21.59 0.09 20.30
CA GLN A 412 -22.92 -0.36 19.97
C GLN A 412 -22.91 -1.03 18.60
N LEU A 413 -23.46 -2.24 18.55
CA LEU A 413 -23.70 -2.99 17.33
C LEU A 413 -25.02 -2.52 16.70
N PHE A 414 -25.06 -2.49 15.37
CA PHE A 414 -26.29 -2.40 14.58
C PHE A 414 -26.78 -3.82 14.35
N ASP A 415 -27.99 -4.11 14.84
CA ASP A 415 -28.46 -5.49 15.04
C ASP A 415 -28.67 -6.21 13.71
N SER A 416 -29.25 -5.50 12.74
CA SER A 416 -29.53 -5.98 11.40
C SER A 416 -29.74 -4.80 10.44
N PHE A 417 -29.39 -4.99 9.17
CA PHE A 417 -29.86 -4.18 8.06
C PHE A 417 -30.43 -5.13 7.01
N ASP A 418 -31.69 -4.94 6.68
CA ASP A 418 -32.36 -5.69 5.62
C ASP A 418 -32.08 -4.99 4.29
N GLU A 419 -31.22 -5.61 3.49
CA GLU A 419 -30.83 -5.14 2.17
C GLU A 419 -32.00 -5.01 1.18
N THR A 420 -33.09 -5.75 1.39
CA THR A 420 -34.25 -5.75 0.49
C THR A 420 -35.23 -4.63 0.83
N THR A 421 -35.50 -4.39 2.11
CA THR A 421 -36.43 -3.33 2.56
C THR A 421 -35.73 -2.00 2.86
N GLY A 422 -34.42 -2.03 3.09
CA GLY A 422 -33.65 -0.90 3.58
C GLY A 422 -33.85 -0.61 5.06
N HIS A 423 -34.55 -1.47 5.81
CA HIS A 423 -34.81 -1.24 7.22
C HIS A 423 -33.57 -1.55 8.06
N LEU A 424 -33.26 -0.65 8.99
CA LEU A 424 -32.13 -0.75 9.89
C LEU A 424 -32.65 -1.02 11.31
N GLU A 425 -32.12 -2.04 11.97
CA GLU A 425 -32.40 -2.33 13.37
C GLU A 425 -31.24 -1.89 14.26
N TYR A 426 -31.56 -1.17 15.33
CA TYR A 426 -30.59 -0.69 16.29
C TYR A 426 -31.20 -0.72 17.70
N MET A 427 -30.51 -1.40 18.61
CA MET A 427 -30.95 -1.62 19.99
C MET A 427 -32.32 -2.31 20.08
N GLY A 428 -32.59 -3.27 19.19
CA GLY A 428 -33.84 -4.05 19.17
C GLY A 428 -35.06 -3.30 18.61
N HIS A 429 -34.85 -2.14 17.99
CA HIS A 429 -35.90 -1.34 17.38
C HIS A 429 -35.55 -0.96 15.95
N GLU A 430 -36.57 -0.78 15.11
CA GLU A 430 -36.41 -0.17 13.80
C GLU A 430 -35.93 1.28 13.97
N GLN A 431 -34.83 1.60 13.30
CA GLN A 431 -34.11 2.86 13.40
C GLN A 431 -34.22 3.64 12.08
N PRO A 432 -35.07 4.68 12.03
CA PRO A 432 -35.17 5.52 10.86
C PRO A 432 -33.86 6.29 10.62
N TYR A 433 -33.58 6.55 9.34
CA TYR A 433 -32.51 7.42 8.87
C TYR A 433 -33.08 8.35 7.80
N ILE A 434 -32.49 9.53 7.62
CA ILE A 434 -33.01 10.56 6.70
C ILE A 434 -32.32 10.54 5.33
N ALA A 435 -31.14 9.92 5.24
CA ALA A 435 -30.41 9.74 4.00
C ALA A 435 -29.50 8.53 4.10
N ALA A 436 -29.24 7.91 2.95
CA ALA A 436 -28.23 6.88 2.80
C ALA A 436 -27.54 7.03 1.44
N ALA A 437 -26.27 6.60 1.35
CA ALA A 437 -25.50 6.66 0.12
C ALA A 437 -24.48 5.52 0.05
N LEU A 438 -24.34 4.92 -1.13
CA LEU A 438 -23.23 4.04 -1.46
C LEU A 438 -22.13 4.88 -2.13
N ILE A 439 -20.94 4.89 -1.54
CA ILE A 439 -19.80 5.69 -1.97
C ILE A 439 -18.72 4.75 -2.51
N THR A 440 -18.28 4.98 -3.74
CA THR A 440 -17.20 4.25 -4.40
C THR A 440 -15.83 4.82 -4.00
N LEU A 441 -14.81 3.96 -3.94
CA LEU A 441 -13.43 4.31 -3.56
C LEU A 441 -12.37 3.86 -4.58
N ASN A 442 -12.80 3.27 -5.68
CA ASN A 442 -11.95 2.75 -6.76
C ASN A 442 -12.41 3.33 -8.10
N GLU A 443 -11.52 3.26 -9.09
CA GLU A 443 -11.85 3.63 -10.47
C GLU A 443 -12.75 2.57 -11.12
N ASP A 444 -13.66 2.98 -11.99
CA ASP A 444 -14.66 2.09 -12.61
C ASP A 444 -14.03 0.91 -13.38
N ASP A 445 -12.88 1.15 -14.00
CA ASP A 445 -12.13 0.17 -14.79
C ASP A 445 -11.12 -0.66 -13.96
N ASP A 446 -11.06 -0.49 -12.63
CA ASP A 446 -10.27 -1.38 -11.78
C ASP A 446 -10.75 -2.83 -11.93
N LEU A 447 -9.80 -3.75 -12.11
CA LEU A 447 -10.08 -5.16 -12.39
C LEU A 447 -9.81 -6.07 -11.19
N PHE A 448 -10.65 -7.09 -11.06
CA PHE A 448 -10.35 -8.32 -10.35
C PHE A 448 -10.17 -9.46 -11.34
N VAL A 449 -9.12 -10.24 -11.18
CA VAL A 449 -8.79 -11.36 -12.06
C VAL A 449 -8.35 -12.53 -11.20
N ALA A 450 -8.95 -13.69 -11.44
CA ALA A 450 -8.54 -14.94 -10.83
C ALA A 450 -8.48 -16.03 -11.92
N PRO A 451 -7.52 -16.96 -11.87
CA PRO A 451 -7.38 -18.02 -12.88
C PRO A 451 -8.64 -18.88 -13.08
N GLU A 452 -9.46 -19.01 -12.05
CA GLU A 452 -10.68 -19.82 -12.06
C GLU A 452 -11.87 -19.13 -12.72
N LEU A 453 -11.83 -17.81 -12.87
CA LEU A 453 -12.93 -17.06 -13.45
C LEU A 453 -12.94 -17.15 -14.98
N PRO A 454 -14.13 -17.18 -15.62
CA PRO A 454 -14.24 -17.21 -17.07
C PRO A 454 -13.81 -15.88 -17.73
N ARG A 455 -13.80 -14.78 -16.96
CA ARG A 455 -13.40 -13.45 -17.39
C ARG A 455 -12.96 -12.57 -16.20
N PRO A 456 -12.20 -11.49 -16.46
CA PRO A 456 -12.03 -10.40 -15.49
C PRO A 456 -13.36 -9.78 -15.06
N LEU A 457 -13.43 -9.32 -13.82
CA LEU A 457 -14.55 -8.55 -13.27
C LEU A 457 -14.13 -7.09 -13.10
N LYS A 458 -15.02 -6.15 -13.41
CA LYS A 458 -14.79 -4.71 -13.19
C LYS A 458 -15.42 -4.20 -11.90
N TYR A 459 -14.79 -3.20 -11.30
CA TYR A 459 -15.32 -2.53 -10.11
C TYR A 459 -16.68 -1.86 -10.39
N ALA A 460 -16.88 -1.28 -11.57
CA ALA A 460 -18.17 -0.73 -11.99
C ALA A 460 -19.29 -1.78 -12.02
N GLU A 461 -19.01 -3.00 -12.51
CA GLU A 461 -19.99 -4.10 -12.52
C GLU A 461 -20.33 -4.53 -11.08
N ALA A 462 -19.33 -4.63 -10.22
CA ALA A 462 -19.52 -4.97 -8.80
C ALA A 462 -20.33 -3.88 -8.07
N THR A 463 -20.09 -2.61 -8.41
CA THR A 463 -20.84 -1.47 -7.87
C THR A 463 -22.31 -1.51 -8.30
N GLU A 464 -22.59 -1.84 -9.56
CA GLU A 464 -23.97 -1.98 -10.05
C GLU A 464 -24.69 -3.18 -9.41
N ALA A 465 -23.99 -4.29 -9.21
CA ALA A 465 -24.51 -5.44 -8.48
C ALA A 465 -24.87 -5.07 -7.03
N LEU A 466 -24.01 -4.31 -6.33
CA LEU A 466 -24.30 -3.79 -5.00
C LEU A 466 -25.49 -2.82 -4.98
N ARG A 467 -25.58 -1.93 -5.98
CA ARG A 467 -26.71 -1.00 -6.13
C ARG A 467 -28.04 -1.73 -6.32
N THR A 468 -28.03 -2.87 -7.00
CA THR A 468 -29.21 -3.72 -7.19
C THR A 468 -29.58 -4.49 -5.91
N LEU A 469 -28.58 -4.90 -5.12
CA LEU A 469 -28.80 -5.60 -3.85
C LEU A 469 -29.32 -4.69 -2.75
N ILE A 470 -28.77 -3.48 -2.62
CA ILE A 470 -28.96 -2.61 -1.44
C ILE A 470 -30.06 -1.59 -1.72
N ASN A 471 -31.25 -1.85 -1.16
CA ASN A 471 -32.31 -0.86 -1.08
C ASN A 471 -32.14 0.02 0.16
N VAL A 472 -32.64 1.25 0.07
CA VAL A 472 -32.67 2.21 1.18
C VAL A 472 -34.09 2.78 1.33
N SER A 473 -34.50 3.02 2.57
CA SER A 473 -35.80 3.58 2.97
C SER A 473 -35.60 4.80 3.88
N PRO A 474 -35.08 5.91 3.34
CA PRO A 474 -34.94 7.13 4.12
C PRO A 474 -36.32 7.67 4.51
N THR A 475 -36.49 8.04 5.78
CA THR A 475 -37.70 8.68 6.28
C THR A 475 -37.82 10.07 5.67
N ALA A 476 -38.94 10.32 5.00
CA ALA A 476 -39.23 11.64 4.45
C ALA A 476 -39.28 12.67 5.60
N MET A 477 -38.39 13.66 5.54
CA MET A 477 -38.54 14.84 6.40
C MET A 477 -39.67 15.69 5.83
N GLU A 478 -40.71 15.93 6.63
CA GLU A 478 -41.63 17.02 6.31
C GLU A 478 -40.84 18.34 6.35
N PRO A 479 -40.92 19.19 5.30
CA PRO A 479 -40.25 20.48 5.31
C PRO A 479 -40.75 21.29 6.52
N PRO A 480 -39.88 22.06 7.19
CA PRO A 480 -40.29 22.86 8.33
C PRO A 480 -41.21 23.99 7.82
N GLY A 481 -42.52 23.76 7.86
CA GLY A 481 -43.49 24.77 7.43
C GLY A 481 -44.88 24.24 7.07
N THR A 482 -45.61 23.63 8.01
CA THR A 482 -47.09 23.59 7.97
C THR A 482 -47.76 23.57 9.34
N ALA A 483 -47.02 23.47 10.46
CA ALA A 483 -47.63 23.51 11.79
C ALA A 483 -48.08 24.92 12.21
N GLU A 484 -47.32 25.97 11.86
CA GLU A 484 -47.67 27.36 12.22
C GLU A 484 -48.85 27.95 11.42
N GLU A 485 -49.17 27.41 10.24
CA GLU A 485 -50.38 27.82 9.50
C GLU A 485 -51.66 27.17 10.02
N LYS A 486 -51.56 25.98 10.66
CA LYS A 486 -52.72 25.35 11.30
C LYS A 486 -53.11 26.06 12.60
N GLU A 487 -52.15 26.49 13.42
CA GLU A 487 -52.44 27.25 14.65
C GLU A 487 -52.91 28.69 14.37
N LYS A 488 -52.37 29.37 13.34
CA LYS A 488 -52.89 30.70 12.94
C LYS A 488 -54.29 30.62 12.32
N GLY A 489 -54.58 29.58 11.52
CA GLY A 489 -55.89 29.36 10.92
C GLY A 489 -56.99 29.01 11.93
N GLU A 490 -56.67 28.34 13.02
CA GLU A 490 -57.61 28.06 14.12
C GLU A 490 -57.82 29.28 15.03
N GLY A 491 -56.74 29.99 15.38
CA GLY A 491 -56.81 31.21 16.20
C GLY A 491 -57.59 32.37 15.55
N ASP A 492 -57.52 32.51 14.23
CA ASP A 492 -58.31 33.53 13.50
C ASP A 492 -59.79 33.12 13.35
N ARG A 493 -60.08 31.83 13.17
CA ARG A 493 -61.47 31.32 13.14
C ARG A 493 -62.17 31.41 14.49
N GLU A 494 -61.43 31.31 15.60
CA GLU A 494 -61.98 31.46 16.95
C GLU A 494 -62.27 32.94 17.27
N ARG A 495 -61.38 33.87 16.87
CA ARG A 495 -61.61 35.32 17.00
C ARG A 495 -62.76 35.84 16.12
N GLU A 496 -62.98 35.24 14.96
CA GLU A 496 -64.09 35.61 14.07
C GLU A 496 -65.46 35.10 14.60
N ARG A 497 -65.47 33.96 15.30
CA ARG A 497 -66.66 33.46 16.02
C ARG A 497 -67.01 34.32 17.24
N GLU A 498 -66.02 34.78 18.01
CA GLU A 498 -66.26 35.69 19.14
C GLU A 498 -66.76 37.08 18.69
N ARG A 499 -66.27 37.61 17.57
CA ARG A 499 -66.77 38.87 17.00
C ARG A 499 -68.22 38.79 16.52
N ASN A 500 -68.62 37.67 15.92
CA ASN A 500 -69.99 37.49 15.41
C ASN A 500 -71.00 37.06 16.50
N GLY A 501 -70.54 36.53 17.64
CA GLY A 501 -71.40 36.20 18.79
C GLY A 501 -71.88 37.42 19.59
N ASN A 502 -71.13 38.53 19.57
CA ASN A 502 -71.43 39.73 20.36
C ASN A 502 -72.32 40.76 19.66
N ALA A 503 -72.75 40.50 18.41
CA ALA A 503 -73.59 41.41 17.63
C ALA A 503 -75.11 41.12 17.74
N ASN A 504 -75.52 40.11 18.51
CA ASN A 504 -76.93 39.70 18.68
C ASN A 504 -77.45 39.80 20.13
N GLY A 505 -76.80 40.63 20.97
CA GLY A 505 -77.16 40.79 22.38
C GLY A 505 -77.12 42.24 22.84
N ALA A 506 -77.88 43.13 22.20
CA ALA A 506 -78.37 44.39 22.76
C ALA A 506 -79.54 44.93 21.94
#